data_AF-A0A7C4Z0Z3-F1
#
_entry.id   AF-A0A7C4Z0Z3-F1
#
_cell.length_a   1.000
_cell.length_b   1.000
_cell.length_c   1.000
_cell.angle_alpha   90.00
_cell.angle_beta   90.00
_cell.angle_gamma   90.00
#
_symmetry.space_group_name_H-M   'P 1'
#
loop_
_entity.id
_entity.type
_entity.pdbx_description
1 polymer ?
#
loop_
_entity_poly.entity_id
_entity_poly.type
_entity_poly.pdbx_seq_one_letter_code
_entity_poly.pdbx_strand_id
1 'polypeptide(L)'
;MNVAELQQFIRSLVPPLSAGGAPRKITEDLERICTGLEPYRDRPIAEFADFLVRAEEYHRTGIVPGKKRASPRPQPVDQAKVLSAAQSIKSLCERSLDAELPQATIDAELEQAVQPLNTAELIQVVQEVGAGQVKTRKAAMAELSRLVREGKRSLFTAPAAAL
;
A
#
# COMPACT_ATOMS: atom_id res chain seq x y z
N MET A 1 -19.73 -1.52 -22.35
CA MET A 1 -21.19 -1.51 -22.40
C MET A 1 -21.71 -0.58 -21.30
N ASN A 2 -22.46 0.45 -21.66
CA ASN A 2 -23.01 1.44 -20.72
C ASN A 2 -24.48 1.17 -20.41
N VAL A 3 -25.01 1.77 -19.34
CA VAL A 3 -26.41 1.58 -18.93
C VAL A 3 -27.39 1.97 -20.05
N ALA A 4 -27.07 3.00 -20.85
CA ALA A 4 -27.87 3.37 -22.03
C ALA A 4 -28.03 2.22 -23.05
N GLU A 5 -26.96 1.46 -23.30
CA GLU A 5 -27.00 0.32 -24.23
C GLU A 5 -27.80 -0.85 -23.65
N LEU A 6 -27.75 -1.05 -22.32
CA LEU A 6 -28.62 -2.00 -21.62
C LEU A 6 -30.11 -1.58 -21.70
N GLN A 7 -30.43 -0.30 -21.51
CA GLN A 7 -31.81 0.20 -21.66
C GLN A 7 -32.31 -0.01 -23.11
N GLN A 8 -31.47 0.24 -24.12
CA GLN A 8 -31.81 -0.03 -25.51
C GLN A 8 -32.06 -1.52 -25.75
N PHE A 9 -31.21 -2.39 -25.21
CA PHE A 9 -31.40 -3.84 -25.29
C PHE A 9 -32.72 -4.26 -24.63
N ILE A 10 -33.02 -3.79 -23.43
CA ILE A 10 -34.26 -4.08 -22.72
C ILE A 10 -35.49 -3.61 -23.54
N ARG A 11 -35.45 -2.40 -24.09
CA ARG A 11 -36.53 -1.88 -24.95
C ARG A 11 -36.70 -2.69 -26.24
N SER A 12 -35.61 -3.22 -26.79
CA SER A 12 -35.68 -4.09 -27.98
C SER A 12 -36.40 -5.42 -27.73
N LEU A 13 -36.52 -5.86 -26.47
CA LEU A 13 -37.26 -7.06 -26.09
C LEU A 13 -38.78 -6.83 -26.01
N VAL A 14 -39.24 -5.58 -25.88
CA VAL A 14 -40.67 -5.27 -25.72
C VAL A 14 -41.52 -5.68 -26.94
N PRO A 15 -41.14 -5.36 -28.20
CA PRO A 15 -41.91 -5.78 -29.38
C PRO A 15 -42.07 -7.31 -29.52
N PRO A 16 -41.01 -8.14 -29.45
CA PRO A 16 -41.17 -9.59 -29.58
C PRO A 16 -41.92 -10.23 -28.41
N LEU A 17 -41.77 -9.72 -27.19
CA LEU A 17 -42.54 -10.20 -26.03
C LEU A 17 -44.04 -9.89 -26.19
N SER A 18 -44.36 -8.70 -26.69
CA SER A 18 -45.76 -8.31 -26.97
C SER A 18 -46.38 -9.19 -28.06
N ALA A 19 -45.63 -9.47 -29.12
CA ALA A 19 -46.06 -10.36 -30.20
C ALA A 19 -46.24 -11.82 -29.73
N GLY A 20 -45.43 -12.26 -28.77
CA GLY A 20 -45.54 -13.58 -28.14
C GLY A 20 -46.67 -13.72 -27.11
N GLY A 21 -47.51 -12.70 -26.94
CA GLY A 21 -48.63 -12.72 -25.98
C GLY A 21 -48.21 -12.53 -24.53
N ALA A 22 -47.04 -11.93 -24.27
CA ALA A 22 -46.63 -11.60 -22.92
C ALA A 22 -47.67 -10.66 -22.25
N PRO A 23 -47.97 -10.87 -20.96
CA PRO A 23 -48.84 -9.96 -20.22
C PRO A 23 -48.35 -8.52 -20.30
N ARG A 24 -49.28 -7.57 -20.48
CA ARG A 24 -49.00 -6.13 -20.52
C ARG A 24 -48.16 -5.64 -19.34
N LYS A 25 -48.37 -6.22 -18.15
CA LYS A 25 -47.57 -5.95 -16.96
C LYS A 25 -46.07 -6.13 -17.17
N ILE A 26 -45.65 -7.14 -17.93
CA ILE A 26 -44.23 -7.37 -18.22
C ILE A 26 -43.65 -6.20 -19.02
N THR A 27 -44.36 -5.72 -20.03
CA THR A 27 -43.90 -4.57 -20.83
C THR A 27 -43.85 -3.28 -20.02
N GLU A 28 -44.79 -3.09 -19.08
CA GLU A 28 -44.81 -1.95 -18.16
C GLU A 28 -43.67 -2.02 -17.14
N ASP A 29 -43.37 -3.20 -16.59
CA ASP A 29 -42.25 -3.43 -15.68
C ASP A 29 -40.91 -3.17 -16.38
N LEU A 30 -40.75 -3.58 -17.65
CA LEU A 30 -39.54 -3.30 -18.44
C LEU A 30 -39.34 -1.80 -18.68
N GLU A 31 -40.40 -1.04 -19.02
CA GLU A 31 -40.28 0.41 -19.18
C GLU A 31 -40.02 1.12 -17.85
N ARG A 32 -40.58 0.61 -16.74
CA ARG A 32 -40.28 1.09 -15.39
C ARG A 32 -38.81 0.88 -15.03
N ILE A 33 -38.24 -0.28 -15.37
CA ILE A 33 -36.80 -0.55 -15.21
C ILE A 33 -35.99 0.47 -16.02
N CYS A 34 -36.32 0.67 -17.29
CA CYS A 34 -35.63 1.64 -18.14
C CYS A 34 -35.70 3.05 -17.54
N THR A 35 -36.86 3.48 -17.04
CA THR A 35 -37.05 4.78 -16.39
C THR A 35 -36.19 4.93 -15.13
N GLY A 36 -36.13 3.88 -14.30
CA GLY A 36 -35.30 3.87 -13.09
C GLY A 36 -33.80 3.90 -13.36
N LEU A 37 -33.37 3.42 -14.53
CA LEU A 37 -31.96 3.42 -14.94
C LEU A 37 -31.51 4.74 -15.59
N GLU A 38 -32.43 5.65 -15.93
CA GLU A 38 -32.12 6.90 -16.64
C GLU A 38 -31.04 7.77 -15.96
N PRO A 39 -30.99 7.91 -14.61
CA PRO A 39 -29.93 8.68 -13.94
C PRO A 39 -28.51 8.12 -14.12
N TYR A 40 -28.39 6.87 -14.58
CA TYR A 40 -27.13 6.15 -14.70
C TYR A 40 -26.71 5.89 -16.15
N ARG A 41 -27.44 6.43 -17.14
CA ARG A 41 -27.26 6.18 -18.58
C ARG A 41 -25.82 6.19 -19.09
N ASP A 42 -25.01 7.13 -18.62
CA ASP A 42 -23.63 7.33 -19.08
C ASP A 42 -22.61 6.48 -18.31
N ARG A 43 -23.04 5.73 -17.29
CA ARG A 43 -22.16 4.88 -16.50
C ARG A 43 -21.86 3.56 -17.21
N PRO A 44 -20.62 3.05 -17.10
CA PRO A 44 -20.31 1.67 -17.45
C PRO A 44 -21.13 0.68 -16.60
N ILE A 45 -21.58 -0.41 -17.20
CA ILE A 45 -22.41 -1.42 -16.49
C ILE A 45 -21.64 -2.09 -15.36
N ALA A 46 -20.34 -2.31 -15.52
CA ALA A 46 -19.51 -2.85 -14.44
C ALA A 46 -19.52 -1.93 -13.21
N GLU A 47 -19.37 -0.62 -13.40
CA GLU A 47 -19.43 0.35 -12.31
C GLU A 47 -20.83 0.46 -11.71
N PHE A 48 -21.87 0.32 -12.53
CA PHE A 48 -23.25 0.27 -12.05
C PHE A 48 -23.52 -0.97 -11.20
N ALA A 49 -23.00 -2.15 -11.59
CA ALA A 49 -23.10 -3.38 -10.80
C ALA A 49 -22.40 -3.24 -9.45
N ASP A 50 -21.18 -2.69 -9.44
CA ASP A 50 -20.45 -2.38 -8.19
C ASP A 50 -21.24 -1.41 -7.31
N PHE A 51 -21.92 -0.43 -7.91
CA PHE A 51 -22.80 0.49 -7.19
C PHE A 51 -24.00 -0.23 -6.56
N LEU A 52 -24.67 -1.14 -7.28
CA LEU A 52 -25.78 -1.92 -6.74
C LEU A 52 -25.38 -2.77 -5.53
N VAL A 53 -24.20 -3.41 -5.58
CA VAL A 53 -23.66 -4.17 -4.45
C VAL A 53 -23.47 -3.27 -3.22
N ARG A 54 -22.88 -2.07 -3.40
CA ARG A 54 -22.69 -1.12 -2.30
C ARG A 54 -24.02 -0.55 -1.79
N ALA A 55 -24.99 -0.35 -2.67
CA ALA A 55 -26.32 0.14 -2.30
C ALA A 55 -27.06 -0.90 -1.44
N GLU A 56 -26.96 -2.19 -1.78
CA GLU A 56 -27.53 -3.29 -1.00
C GLU A 56 -26.83 -3.44 0.37
N GLU A 57 -25.50 -3.34 0.40
CA GLU A 57 -24.74 -3.33 1.66
C GLU A 57 -25.18 -2.17 2.56
N TYR A 58 -25.35 -0.97 1.99
CA TYR A 58 -25.85 0.18 2.71
C TYR A 58 -27.29 -0.02 3.18
N HIS A 59 -28.17 -0.56 2.35
CA HIS A 59 -29.55 -0.87 2.72
C HIS A 59 -29.62 -1.83 3.92
N ARG A 60 -28.77 -2.86 3.93
CA ARG A 60 -28.74 -3.88 4.99
C ARG A 60 -28.09 -3.40 6.29
N THR A 61 -27.02 -2.61 6.19
CA THR A 61 -26.14 -2.30 7.34
C THR A 61 -26.22 -0.85 7.81
N GLY A 62 -26.77 0.06 6.99
CA GLY A 62 -26.76 1.50 7.23
C GLY A 62 -25.38 2.16 7.12
N ILE A 63 -24.32 1.40 6.82
CA ILE A 63 -22.94 1.88 6.76
C ILE A 63 -22.58 2.18 5.31
N VAL A 64 -22.19 3.42 5.01
CA VAL A 64 -21.61 3.76 3.71
C VAL A 64 -20.16 3.29 3.71
N PRO A 65 -19.74 2.36 2.82
CA PRO A 65 -18.34 1.97 2.74
C PRO A 65 -17.51 3.18 2.33
N GLY A 66 -16.77 3.74 3.28
CA GLY A 66 -15.82 4.81 3.03
C GLY A 66 -14.81 4.35 2.00
N LYS A 67 -14.53 5.19 1.00
CA LYS A 67 -13.52 4.93 -0.04
C LYS A 67 -12.23 4.54 0.66
N LYS A 68 -11.84 3.25 0.59
CA LYS A 68 -10.52 2.81 1.05
C LYS A 68 -9.51 3.71 0.34
N ARG A 69 -8.81 4.56 1.09
CA ARG A 69 -7.74 5.41 0.55
C ARG A 69 -6.82 4.46 -0.21
N ALA A 70 -6.70 4.69 -1.52
CA ALA A 70 -5.72 3.97 -2.33
C ALA A 70 -4.37 4.12 -1.62
N SER A 71 -3.76 2.98 -1.24
CA SER A 71 -2.43 3.00 -0.66
C SER A 71 -1.50 3.77 -1.60
N PRO A 72 -0.65 4.67 -1.09
CA PRO A 72 0.25 5.44 -1.93
C PRO A 72 1.07 4.50 -2.82
N ARG A 73 1.15 4.83 -4.11
CA ARG A 73 2.01 4.12 -5.07
C ARG A 73 3.43 4.06 -4.47
N PRO A 74 4.09 2.89 -4.41
CA PRO A 74 5.44 2.81 -3.87
C PRO A 74 6.35 3.76 -4.65
N GLN A 75 6.98 4.70 -3.95
CA GLN A 75 7.94 5.61 -4.57
C GLN A 75 9.13 4.80 -5.08
N PRO A 76 9.68 5.14 -6.26
CA PRO A 76 10.88 4.50 -6.76
C PRO A 76 12.01 4.72 -5.77
N VAL A 77 12.69 3.63 -5.40
CA VAL A 77 13.82 3.67 -4.46
C VAL A 77 15.02 4.30 -5.16
N ASP A 78 15.55 5.39 -4.59
CA ASP A 78 16.75 6.03 -5.09
C ASP A 78 17.99 5.25 -4.61
N GLN A 79 18.53 4.40 -5.49
CA GLN A 79 19.69 3.57 -5.17
C GLN A 79 20.94 4.38 -4.80
N ALA A 80 21.10 5.60 -5.32
CA ALA A 80 22.25 6.44 -4.97
C ALA A 80 22.20 6.89 -3.50
N LYS A 81 21.00 7.20 -3.00
CA LYS A 81 20.78 7.53 -1.58
C LYS A 81 20.99 6.32 -0.67
N VAL A 82 20.52 5.15 -1.09
CA VAL A 82 20.71 3.89 -0.35
C VAL A 82 22.20 3.58 -0.20
N LEU A 83 22.97 3.66 -1.28
CA LEU A 83 24.42 3.39 -1.25
C LEU A 83 25.18 4.41 -0.39
N SER A 84 24.87 5.70 -0.52
CA SER A 84 25.49 6.77 0.29
C SER A 84 25.21 6.62 1.79
N ALA A 85 23.97 6.29 2.15
CA ALA A 85 23.60 6.02 3.53
C ALA A 85 24.26 4.75 4.07
N ALA A 86 24.33 3.67 3.28
CA ALA A 86 25.00 2.43 3.66
C ALA A 86 26.51 2.64 3.87
N GLN A 87 27.17 3.44 3.03
CA GLN A 87 28.58 3.82 3.20
C GLN A 87 28.79 4.68 4.46
N SER A 88 27.92 5.65 4.71
CA SER A 88 27.97 6.49 5.92
C SER A 88 27.83 5.65 7.19
N ILE A 89 26.92 4.67 7.19
CA ILE A 89 26.71 3.75 8.31
C ILE A 89 27.92 2.81 8.47
N LYS A 90 28.50 2.29 7.39
CA LYS A 90 29.73 1.47 7.46
C LYS A 90 30.90 2.28 8.04
N SER A 91 31.08 3.52 7.60
CA SER A 91 32.11 4.41 8.14
C SER A 91 31.86 4.78 9.61
N LEU A 92 30.59 4.94 10.01
CA LEU A 92 30.22 5.13 11.41
C LEU A 92 30.52 3.88 12.25
N CYS A 93 30.25 2.68 11.72
CA CYS A 93 30.65 1.42 12.36
C CYS A 93 32.16 1.37 12.56
N GLU A 94 32.96 1.63 11.52
CA GLU A 94 34.43 1.63 11.59
C GLU A 94 34.95 2.65 12.61
N ARG A 95 34.46 3.90 12.58
CA ARG A 95 34.84 4.94 13.55
C ARG A 95 34.42 4.60 14.97
N SER A 96 33.31 3.89 15.14
CA SER A 96 32.83 3.42 16.45
C SER A 96 33.63 2.22 16.98
N LEU A 97 34.43 1.56 16.14
CA LEU A 97 35.37 0.51 16.54
C LEU A 97 36.69 1.11 17.07
N ASP A 98 37.17 2.19 16.47
CA ASP A 98 38.47 2.80 16.81
C ASP A 98 38.40 3.90 17.88
N ALA A 99 37.27 4.60 17.98
CA ALA A 99 37.06 5.67 18.94
C ALA A 99 35.99 5.31 19.96
N GLU A 100 36.21 5.61 21.24
CA GLU A 100 35.16 5.58 22.28
C GLU A 100 34.15 6.71 22.04
N LEU A 101 33.42 6.64 20.93
CA LEU A 101 32.35 7.57 20.62
C LEU A 101 31.20 7.37 21.63
N PRO A 102 30.75 8.45 22.29
CA PRO A 102 29.58 8.41 23.15
C PRO A 102 28.36 7.91 22.38
N GLN A 103 27.55 7.04 23.00
CA GLN A 103 26.37 6.44 22.38
C GLN A 103 25.39 7.48 21.83
N ALA A 104 25.26 8.62 22.51
CA ALA A 104 24.41 9.72 22.07
C ALA A 104 24.85 10.33 20.73
N THR A 105 26.16 10.33 20.44
CA THR A 105 26.71 10.82 19.17
C THR A 105 26.45 9.83 18.05
N ILE A 106 26.57 8.53 18.33
CA ILE A 106 26.29 7.44 17.38
C ILE A 106 24.81 7.46 16.97
N ASP A 107 23.90 7.57 17.95
CA ASP A 107 22.47 7.57 17.67
C ASP A 107 22.06 8.83 16.88
N ALA A 108 22.70 9.99 17.14
CA ALA A 108 22.47 11.23 16.39
C ALA A 108 23.02 11.19 14.96
N GLU A 109 24.24 10.67 14.74
CA GLU A 109 24.81 10.49 13.40
C GLU A 109 24.00 9.47 12.59
N LEU A 110 23.54 8.40 13.23
CA LEU A 110 22.66 7.42 12.61
C LEU A 110 21.31 8.04 12.21
N GLU A 111 20.71 8.84 13.10
CA GLU A 111 19.45 9.54 12.82
C GLU A 111 19.59 10.53 11.66
N GLN A 112 20.70 11.27 11.58
CA GLN A 112 21.01 12.15 10.45
C GLN A 112 21.17 11.37 9.13
N ALA A 113 21.85 10.23 9.16
CA ALA A 113 22.05 9.40 7.97
C ALA A 113 20.73 8.83 7.43
N VAL A 114 19.76 8.53 8.30
CA VAL A 114 18.46 7.94 7.92
C VAL A 114 17.33 8.95 7.72
N GLN A 115 17.52 10.21 8.14
CA GLN A 115 16.55 11.30 7.97
C GLN A 115 16.12 11.52 6.51
N PRO A 116 17.01 11.53 5.50
CA PRO A 116 16.62 11.77 4.10
C PRO A 116 16.00 10.55 3.41
N LEU A 117 16.01 9.37 4.06
CA LEU A 117 15.56 8.10 3.48
C LEU A 117 14.08 7.86 3.76
N ASN A 118 13.34 7.40 2.75
CA ASN A 118 12.00 6.87 2.93
C ASN A 118 12.03 5.45 3.53
N THR A 119 10.86 4.91 3.92
CA THR A 119 10.79 3.59 4.57
C THR A 119 11.30 2.45 3.68
N ALA A 120 11.11 2.52 2.36
CA ALA A 120 11.58 1.49 1.44
C ALA A 120 13.10 1.54 1.24
N GLU A 121 13.64 2.76 1.12
CA GLU A 121 15.08 3.04 1.08
C GLU A 121 15.77 2.56 2.36
N LEU A 122 15.19 2.83 3.52
CA LEU A 122 15.75 2.39 4.80
C LEU A 122 15.78 0.85 4.93
N ILE A 123 14.76 0.15 4.41
CA ILE A 123 14.75 -1.32 4.38
C ILE A 123 15.87 -1.84 3.47
N GLN A 124 16.12 -1.20 2.32
CA GLN A 124 17.24 -1.59 1.45
C GLN A 124 18.60 -1.31 2.08
N VAL A 125 18.77 -0.20 2.79
CA VAL A 125 20.01 0.09 3.53
C VAL A 125 20.30 -1.00 4.56
N VAL A 126 19.28 -1.46 5.27
CA VAL A 126 19.43 -2.56 6.23
C VAL A 126 19.87 -3.87 5.55
N GLN A 127 19.34 -4.18 4.37
CA GLN A 127 19.77 -5.34 3.58
C GLN A 127 21.21 -5.20 3.08
N GLU A 128 21.60 -4.01 2.60
CA GLU A 128 22.93 -3.71 2.06
C GLU A 128 24.03 -3.74 3.14
N VAL A 129 23.67 -3.41 4.38
CA VAL A 129 24.56 -3.48 5.55
C VAL A 129 24.54 -4.89 6.18
N GLY A 130 23.75 -5.83 5.63
CA GLY A 130 23.74 -7.24 6.03
C GLY A 130 22.82 -7.58 7.21
N ALA A 131 21.96 -6.66 7.64
CA ALA A 131 21.07 -6.80 8.78
C ALA A 131 19.68 -7.38 8.40
N GLY A 132 19.65 -8.55 7.77
CA GLY A 132 18.41 -9.32 7.56
C GLY A 132 17.25 -8.58 6.87
N GLN A 133 16.03 -9.11 7.03
CA GLN A 133 14.80 -8.52 6.45
C GLN A 133 13.97 -7.81 7.52
N VAL A 134 13.85 -6.49 7.41
CA VAL A 134 13.00 -5.65 8.26
C VAL A 134 11.80 -5.13 7.47
N LYS A 135 10.63 -5.09 8.12
CA LYS A 135 9.36 -4.66 7.50
C LYS A 135 8.91 -3.26 7.90
N THR A 136 9.56 -2.64 8.88
CA THR A 136 9.15 -1.33 9.42
C THR A 136 10.35 -0.42 9.66
N ARG A 137 10.12 0.91 9.56
CA ARG A 137 11.14 1.93 9.81
C ARG A 137 11.76 1.81 11.21
N LYS A 138 10.92 1.54 12.22
CA LYS A 138 11.35 1.36 13.62
C LYS A 138 12.22 0.11 13.79
N ALA A 139 11.86 -1.00 13.15
CA ALA A 139 12.68 -2.20 13.16
C ALA A 139 14.02 -2.00 12.42
N ALA A 140 13.99 -1.27 11.30
CA ALA A 140 15.18 -0.94 10.54
C ALA A 140 16.17 -0.09 11.36
N MET A 141 15.69 0.95 12.05
CA MET A 141 16.53 1.75 12.95
C MET A 141 17.08 0.93 14.12
N ALA A 142 16.23 0.12 14.76
CA ALA A 142 16.66 -0.74 15.87
C ALA A 142 17.77 -1.71 15.45
N GLU A 143 17.70 -2.24 14.23
CA GLU A 143 18.66 -3.19 13.70
C GLU A 143 19.99 -2.52 13.31
N LEU A 144 19.95 -1.33 12.73
CA LEU A 144 21.16 -0.54 12.49
C LEU A 144 21.84 -0.15 13.80
N SER A 145 21.09 0.30 14.81
CA SER A 145 21.62 0.55 16.15
C SER A 145 22.19 -0.72 16.79
N ARG A 146 21.56 -1.89 16.56
CA ARG A 146 22.08 -3.19 17.01
C ARG A 146 23.41 -3.50 16.35
N LEU A 147 23.53 -3.36 15.03
CA LEU A 147 24.78 -3.61 14.30
C LEU A 147 25.93 -2.73 14.78
N VAL A 148 25.70 -1.42 14.96
CA VAL A 148 26.74 -0.52 15.46
C VAL A 148 27.16 -0.91 16.89
N ARG A 149 26.22 -1.34 17.73
CA ARG A 149 26.50 -1.86 19.09
C ARG A 149 27.19 -3.22 19.10
N GLU A 150 26.85 -4.12 18.18
CA GLU A 150 27.46 -5.44 18.08
C GLU A 150 28.86 -5.38 17.47
N GLY A 151 29.12 -4.46 16.55
CA GLY A 151 30.49 -4.10 16.16
C GLY A 151 31.33 -3.75 17.38
N LYS A 152 30.82 -2.87 18.27
CA LYS A 152 31.45 -2.51 19.54
C LYS A 152 31.62 -3.69 20.51
N ARG A 153 30.68 -4.64 20.52
CA ARG A 153 30.67 -5.80 21.43
C ARG A 153 31.56 -6.96 20.96
N SER A 154 31.77 -7.09 19.65
CA SER A 154 32.64 -8.11 19.04
C SER A 154 34.11 -7.93 19.42
N LEU A 155 34.52 -6.71 19.79
CA LEU A 155 35.84 -6.42 20.39
C LEU A 155 35.84 -6.55 21.92
N PHE A 156 34.72 -6.25 22.60
CA PHE A 156 34.64 -6.32 24.07
C PHE A 156 34.33 -7.73 24.61
N THR A 157 34.21 -8.75 23.75
CA THR A 157 34.13 -10.17 24.15
C THR A 157 35.16 -11.00 23.40
N ALA A 158 36.40 -10.52 23.30
CA ALA A 158 37.56 -11.39 23.31
C ALA A 158 37.85 -11.73 24.79
N PRO A 159 37.80 -13.01 25.21
CA PRO A 159 38.03 -13.38 26.60
C PRO A 159 39.48 -13.13 26.98
N ALA A 160 39.67 -12.36 28.05
CA ALA A 160 40.83 -12.53 28.90
C ALA A 160 40.75 -13.91 29.56
N ALA A 161 41.57 -14.88 29.10
CA ALA A 161 42.28 -15.86 29.94
C ALA A 161 43.04 -16.92 29.10
N ALA A 162 44.29 -17.15 29.52
CA ALA A 162 45.21 -18.27 29.26
C ALA A 162 45.90 -18.29 27.87
N LEU A 163 47.22 -18.13 27.73
CA LEU A 163 48.38 -18.44 28.59
C LEU A 163 49.48 -17.37 28.48
#